data_AF-A0AAT9HFD0-F1
#
_entry.id   AF-A0AAT9HFD0-F1
#
_cell.length_a   1.000
_cell.length_b   1.000
_cell.length_c   1.000
_cell.angle_alpha   90.00
_cell.angle_beta   90.00
_cell.angle_gamma   90.00
#
_symmetry.space_group_name_H-M   'P 1'
#
loop_
_entity.id
_entity.type
_entity.pdbx_description
1 polymer ?
#
loop_
_entity_poly.entity_id
_entity_poly.type
_entity_poly.pdbx_seq_one_letter_code
_entity_poly.pdbx_strand_id
1 'polypeptide(L)'
;MMFNVFARINTGGEPLTRQEIRHALISGRARTLLAELAETEEFRRATGYSVVGDRMADREMVLRFLAFRMTSPHAYKPGDFDAFLAEAMHQVNRLDSAEENRLRSEFLTAMLAAEEAFGPHAFRKYRRNQQRKSPINKALFEAVAVNLASLGDDEREVLRQTDVLDAFAELMEDVEFERAISVGTGDARKVRKRFDAVKELLETALSEGRSGAGQ
;
A
#
# COMPACT_ATOMS: atom_id res chain seq x y z
N MET A 1 -25.88 11.32 -8.77
CA MET A 1 -26.83 11.61 -7.67
C MET A 1 -26.20 11.49 -6.27
N MET A 2 -25.27 10.54 -6.05
CA MET A 2 -24.60 10.26 -4.76
C MET A 2 -23.76 11.44 -4.18
N PHE A 3 -23.04 12.20 -5.02
CA PHE A 3 -22.26 13.38 -4.58
C PHE A 3 -23.11 14.49 -3.96
N ASN A 4 -24.38 14.62 -4.35
CA ASN A 4 -25.23 15.75 -3.95
C ASN A 4 -25.75 15.65 -2.51
N VAL A 5 -25.82 14.44 -1.94
CA VAL A 5 -26.29 14.23 -0.57
C VAL A 5 -25.21 14.64 0.44
N PHE A 6 -23.94 14.30 0.18
CA PHE A 6 -22.82 14.74 1.03
C PHE A 6 -22.41 16.19 0.78
N ALA A 7 -22.55 16.70 -0.45
CA ALA A 7 -22.37 18.13 -0.70
C ALA A 7 -23.33 19.01 0.13
N ARG A 8 -24.53 18.50 0.47
CA ARG A 8 -25.50 19.17 1.38
C ARG A 8 -25.15 19.05 2.86
N ILE A 9 -24.42 18.02 3.29
CA ILE A 9 -23.91 17.90 4.67
C ILE A 9 -22.69 18.82 4.86
N ASN A 10 -21.98 19.16 3.79
CA ASN A 10 -20.76 19.99 3.80
C ASN A 10 -21.00 21.52 3.88
N THR A 11 -22.20 22.02 4.16
CA THR A 11 -22.43 23.46 4.37
C THR A 11 -22.17 23.84 5.83
N GLY A 12 -20.89 23.99 6.19
CA GLY A 12 -20.47 24.60 7.47
C GLY A 12 -19.08 24.18 8.00
N GLY A 13 -18.48 23.09 7.50
CA GLY A 13 -17.20 22.56 7.97
C GLY A 13 -16.30 22.02 6.84
N GLU A 14 -15.13 21.48 7.19
CA GLU A 14 -14.19 20.91 6.22
C GLU A 14 -14.80 19.70 5.48
N PRO A 15 -14.76 19.64 4.13
CA PRO A 15 -15.33 18.54 3.37
C PRO A 15 -14.81 17.17 3.81
N LEU A 16 -15.71 16.17 3.88
CA LEU A 16 -15.31 14.78 4.12
C LEU A 16 -14.34 14.29 3.02
N THR A 17 -13.34 13.51 3.42
CA THR A 17 -12.50 12.78 2.47
C THR A 17 -13.28 11.67 1.78
N ARG A 18 -12.76 11.18 0.65
CA ARG A 18 -13.37 10.04 -0.06
C ARG A 18 -13.45 8.78 0.81
N GLN A 19 -12.43 8.53 1.64
CA GLN A 19 -12.45 7.41 2.58
C GLN A 19 -13.54 7.56 3.63
N GLU A 20 -13.78 8.76 4.16
CA GLU A 20 -14.85 8.99 5.12
C GLU A 20 -16.24 8.86 4.50
N ILE A 21 -16.41 9.30 3.25
CA ILE A 21 -17.65 9.09 2.50
C ILE A 21 -17.91 7.60 2.30
N ARG A 22 -16.91 6.84 1.83
CA ARG A 22 -17.02 5.37 1.69
C ARG A 22 -17.27 4.70 3.02
N HIS A 23 -16.58 5.11 4.08
CA HIS A 23 -16.85 4.62 5.42
C HIS A 23 -18.30 4.89 5.80
N ALA A 24 -18.84 6.11 5.63
CA ALA A 24 -20.23 6.42 5.98
C ALA A 24 -21.25 5.61 5.16
N LEU A 25 -21.00 5.43 3.86
CA LEU A 25 -21.92 4.77 2.93
C LEU A 25 -21.89 3.24 2.98
N ILE A 26 -20.72 2.65 3.23
CA ILE A 26 -20.51 1.19 3.16
C ILE A 26 -20.27 0.69 4.58
N SER A 27 -21.29 0.04 5.15
CA SER A 27 -21.23 -0.63 6.45
C SER A 27 -20.75 -2.08 6.33
N GLY A 28 -20.51 -2.74 7.47
CA GLY A 28 -20.13 -4.15 7.53
C GLY A 28 -18.68 -4.40 7.95
N ARG A 29 -18.23 -5.64 7.77
CA ARG A 29 -16.93 -6.14 8.21
C ARG A 29 -15.75 -5.33 7.67
N ALA A 30 -15.88 -4.73 6.49
CA ALA A 30 -14.87 -3.86 5.93
C ALA A 30 -14.50 -2.70 6.87
N ARG A 31 -15.46 -2.08 7.58
CA ARG A 31 -15.14 -0.96 8.49
C ARG A 31 -14.24 -1.40 9.64
N THR A 32 -14.59 -2.52 10.27
CA THR A 32 -13.90 -3.05 11.44
C THR A 32 -12.56 -3.66 11.06
N LEU A 33 -12.49 -4.42 9.96
CA LEU A 33 -11.23 -5.01 9.51
C LEU A 33 -10.20 -3.94 9.12
N LEU A 34 -10.61 -2.88 8.40
CA LEU A 34 -9.71 -1.79 8.05
C LEU A 34 -9.16 -1.07 9.29
N ALA A 35 -9.99 -0.89 10.32
CA ALA A 35 -9.56 -0.30 11.58
C ALA A 35 -8.59 -1.23 12.34
N GLU A 36 -8.95 -2.50 12.47
CA GLU A 36 -8.13 -3.52 13.15
C GLU A 36 -6.73 -3.62 12.53
N LEU A 37 -6.62 -3.66 11.19
CA LEU A 37 -5.34 -3.71 10.50
C LEU A 37 -4.55 -2.39 10.59
N ALA A 38 -5.23 -1.24 10.58
CA ALA A 38 -4.59 0.06 10.77
C ALA A 38 -4.05 0.25 12.20
N GLU A 39 -4.64 -0.44 13.16
CA GLU A 39 -4.24 -0.41 14.56
C GLU A 39 -3.16 -1.45 14.90
N THR A 40 -2.74 -2.32 13.98
CA THR A 40 -1.66 -3.28 14.28
C THR A 40 -0.33 -2.59 14.50
N GLU A 41 0.52 -3.18 15.33
CA GLU A 41 1.82 -2.58 15.64
C GLU A 41 2.78 -2.69 14.46
N GLU A 42 2.65 -3.74 13.65
CA GLU A 42 3.41 -3.94 12.41
C GLU A 42 3.15 -2.81 11.43
N PHE A 43 1.87 -2.41 11.21
CA PHE A 43 1.56 -1.27 10.35
C PHE A 43 2.09 0.04 10.91
N ARG A 44 1.93 0.27 12.21
CA ARG A 44 2.43 1.47 12.87
C ARG A 44 3.95 1.58 12.79
N ARG A 45 4.68 0.50 13.04
CA ARG A 45 6.15 0.45 12.93
C ARG A 45 6.62 0.64 11.49
N ALA A 46 6.03 -0.08 10.54
CA ALA A 46 6.39 0.03 9.12
C ALA A 46 6.11 1.42 8.55
N THR A 47 5.12 2.14 9.07
CA THR A 47 4.85 3.54 8.70
C THR A 47 5.62 4.56 9.56
N GLY A 48 6.41 4.11 10.54
CA GLY A 48 7.13 4.95 11.49
C GLY A 48 6.20 5.85 12.31
N TYR A 49 5.03 5.33 12.69
CA TYR A 49 3.96 5.99 13.44
C TYR A 49 3.50 7.33 12.86
N SER A 50 3.76 7.56 11.56
CA SER A 50 3.50 8.84 10.91
C SER A 50 2.13 8.91 10.22
N VAL A 51 1.45 7.76 10.07
CA VAL A 51 0.09 7.71 9.55
C VAL A 51 -0.83 7.62 10.75
N VAL A 52 -1.31 8.77 11.20
CA VAL A 52 -2.35 8.85 12.22
C VAL A 52 -3.72 8.67 11.57
N GLY A 53 -4.71 8.18 12.32
CA GLY A 53 -6.09 8.01 11.85
C GLY A 53 -6.84 9.29 11.51
N ASP A 54 -6.12 10.41 11.36
CA ASP A 54 -6.67 11.67 10.91
C ASP A 54 -7.35 11.47 9.54
N ARG A 55 -8.63 11.84 9.49
CA ARG A 55 -9.50 11.70 8.32
C ARG A 55 -9.48 10.30 7.68
N MET A 56 -9.21 9.25 8.49
CA MET A 56 -9.13 7.84 8.09
C MET A 56 -8.04 7.52 7.05
N ALA A 57 -6.95 8.29 7.00
CA ALA A 57 -5.87 8.07 6.04
C ALA A 57 -5.20 6.68 6.17
N ASP A 58 -5.10 6.16 7.39
CA ASP A 58 -4.63 4.82 7.75
C ASP A 58 -5.53 3.72 7.14
N ARG A 59 -6.85 3.81 7.35
CA ARG A 59 -7.83 2.88 6.82
C ARG A 59 -7.87 2.91 5.29
N GLU A 60 -7.61 4.06 4.67
CA GLU A 60 -7.48 4.16 3.22
C GLU A 60 -6.23 3.42 2.70
N MET A 61 -5.11 3.47 3.43
CA MET A 61 -3.91 2.71 3.06
C MET A 61 -4.17 1.21 3.15
N VAL A 62 -4.75 0.73 4.27
CA VAL A 62 -5.14 -0.67 4.41
C VAL A 62 -6.09 -1.09 3.28
N LEU A 63 -7.08 -0.25 2.95
CA LEU A 63 -8.03 -0.58 1.89
C LEU A 63 -7.37 -0.69 0.53
N ARG A 64 -6.41 0.20 0.21
CA ARG A 64 -5.63 0.11 -1.03
C ARG A 64 -4.87 -1.21 -1.12
N PHE A 65 -4.24 -1.64 -0.03
CA PHE A 65 -3.59 -2.95 0.03
C PHE A 65 -4.59 -4.07 -0.25
N LEU A 66 -5.70 -4.14 0.49
CA LEU A 66 -6.70 -5.20 0.33
C LEU A 66 -7.26 -5.22 -1.10
N ALA A 67 -7.56 -4.04 -1.67
CA ALA A 67 -8.07 -3.91 -3.02
C ALA A 67 -7.11 -4.52 -4.06
N PHE A 68 -5.82 -4.20 -3.98
CA PHE A 68 -4.81 -4.73 -4.90
C PHE A 68 -4.32 -6.14 -4.55
N ARG A 69 -4.60 -6.63 -3.34
CA ARG A 69 -4.44 -8.05 -3.00
C ARG A 69 -5.53 -8.93 -3.58
N MET A 70 -6.78 -8.46 -3.56
CA MET A 70 -7.91 -9.18 -4.13
C MET A 70 -8.02 -8.99 -5.65
N THR A 71 -7.50 -7.88 -6.19
CA THR A 71 -7.53 -7.57 -7.63
C THR A 71 -6.13 -7.27 -8.15
N SER A 72 -5.67 -8.05 -9.13
CA SER A 72 -4.37 -7.81 -9.78
C SER A 72 -4.25 -6.38 -10.33
N PRO A 73 -3.10 -5.70 -10.16
CA PRO A 73 -2.84 -4.40 -10.78
C PRO A 73 -3.01 -4.36 -12.30
N HIS A 74 -2.81 -5.48 -13.00
CA HIS A 74 -3.07 -5.59 -14.45
C HIS A 74 -4.56 -5.71 -14.78
N ALA A 75 -5.36 -6.25 -13.85
CA ALA A 75 -6.81 -6.34 -13.99
C ALA A 75 -7.53 -5.03 -13.59
N TYR A 76 -6.82 -4.10 -12.93
CA TYR A 76 -7.35 -2.78 -12.63
C TYR A 76 -7.68 -2.02 -13.92
N LYS A 77 -8.97 -1.76 -14.11
CA LYS A 77 -9.50 -1.09 -15.30
C LYS A 77 -9.30 0.42 -15.19
N PRO A 78 -8.98 1.11 -16.30
CA PRO A 78 -9.03 2.57 -16.33
C PRO A 78 -10.41 3.06 -15.88
N GLY A 79 -10.46 4.00 -14.94
CA GLY A 79 -11.72 4.48 -14.40
C GLY A 79 -11.58 5.23 -13.08
N ASP A 80 -12.66 5.23 -12.31
CA ASP A 80 -12.72 5.90 -11.02
C ASP A 80 -12.08 5.02 -9.93
N PHE A 81 -10.89 5.44 -9.48
CA PHE A 81 -10.17 4.77 -8.41
C PHE A 81 -10.98 4.70 -7.11
N ASP A 82 -11.88 5.65 -6.86
CA ASP A 82 -12.73 5.60 -5.67
C ASP A 82 -13.83 4.54 -5.79
N ALA A 83 -14.40 4.35 -6.98
CA ALA A 83 -15.32 3.26 -7.24
C ALA A 83 -14.63 1.89 -7.08
N PHE A 84 -13.36 1.79 -7.49
CA PHE A 84 -12.55 0.60 -7.26
C PHE A 84 -12.38 0.30 -5.75
N LEU A 85 -12.03 1.30 -4.94
CA LEU A 85 -11.92 1.12 -3.49
C LEU A 85 -13.27 0.85 -2.81
N ALA A 86 -14.35 1.44 -3.30
CA ALA A 86 -15.71 1.13 -2.83
C ALA A 86 -16.08 -0.34 -3.11
N GLU A 87 -15.81 -0.84 -4.31
CA GLU A 87 -16.04 -2.25 -4.64
C GLU A 87 -15.18 -3.18 -3.78
N ALA A 88 -13.92 -2.82 -3.50
CA ALA A 88 -13.09 -3.59 -2.58
C ALA A 88 -13.70 -3.68 -1.17
N MET A 89 -14.32 -2.61 -0.65
CA MET A 89 -15.06 -2.70 0.63
C MET A 89 -16.25 -3.66 0.53
N HIS A 90 -16.98 -3.66 -0.59
CA HIS A 90 -18.07 -4.61 -0.81
C HIS A 90 -17.57 -6.07 -0.91
N GLN A 91 -16.40 -6.30 -1.51
CA GLN A 91 -15.76 -7.62 -1.54
C GLN A 91 -15.36 -8.06 -0.13
N VAL A 92 -14.71 -7.18 0.65
CA VAL A 92 -14.33 -7.48 2.05
C VAL A 92 -15.55 -7.89 2.89
N ASN A 93 -16.69 -7.23 2.70
CA ASN A 93 -17.93 -7.58 3.39
C ASN A 93 -18.50 -8.97 3.07
N ARG A 94 -18.02 -9.61 1.99
CA ARG A 94 -18.47 -10.93 1.52
C ARG A 94 -17.45 -12.03 1.78
N LEU A 95 -16.26 -11.70 2.30
CA LEU A 95 -15.22 -12.68 2.60
C LEU A 95 -15.70 -13.66 3.66
N ASP A 96 -15.29 -14.91 3.50
CA ASP A 96 -15.33 -15.86 4.60
C ASP A 96 -14.15 -15.65 5.58
N SER A 97 -14.20 -16.34 6.71
CA SER A 97 -13.18 -16.21 7.75
C SER A 97 -11.79 -16.71 7.28
N ALA A 98 -11.72 -17.66 6.36
CA ALA A 98 -10.45 -18.19 5.88
C ALA A 98 -9.76 -17.18 4.95
N GLU A 99 -10.50 -16.57 4.03
CA GLU A 99 -10.00 -15.53 3.15
C GLU A 99 -9.61 -14.26 3.92
N GLU A 100 -10.42 -13.86 4.91
CA GLU A 100 -10.09 -12.73 5.78
C GLU A 100 -8.78 -12.98 6.55
N ASN A 101 -8.63 -14.16 7.16
CA ASN A 101 -7.42 -14.51 7.91
C ASN A 101 -6.19 -14.57 7.00
N ARG A 102 -6.33 -15.07 5.77
CA ARG A 102 -5.26 -15.05 4.77
C ARG A 102 -4.82 -13.61 4.48
N LEU A 103 -5.77 -12.72 4.14
CA LEU A 103 -5.46 -11.32 3.82
C LEU A 103 -4.85 -10.58 5.02
N ARG A 104 -5.29 -10.88 6.24
CA ARG A 104 -4.67 -10.36 7.47
C ARG A 104 -3.22 -10.83 7.59
N SER A 105 -2.96 -12.13 7.45
CA SER A 105 -1.60 -12.68 7.54
C SER A 105 -0.67 -12.07 6.48
N GLU A 106 -1.16 -11.95 5.25
CA GLU A 106 -0.42 -11.33 4.15
C GLU A 106 -0.13 -9.84 4.39
N PHE A 107 -1.09 -9.10 4.97
CA PHE A 107 -0.88 -7.71 5.37
C PHE A 107 0.22 -7.58 6.42
N LEU A 108 0.17 -8.39 7.48
CA LEU A 108 1.20 -8.38 8.53
C LEU A 108 2.57 -8.76 7.98
N THR A 109 2.62 -9.78 7.11
CA THR A 109 3.86 -10.19 6.42
C THR A 109 4.45 -9.03 5.61
N ALA A 110 3.61 -8.33 4.85
CA ALA A 110 4.04 -7.16 4.08
C ALA A 110 4.60 -6.03 4.96
N MET A 111 3.97 -5.77 6.11
CA MET A 111 4.43 -4.70 7.01
C MET A 111 5.78 -5.03 7.64
N LEU A 112 5.93 -6.27 8.14
CA LEU A 112 7.19 -6.76 8.69
C LEU A 112 8.30 -6.72 7.63
N ALA A 113 8.05 -7.27 6.45
CA ALA A 113 9.02 -7.27 5.36
C ALA A 113 9.40 -5.85 4.91
N ALA A 114 8.44 -4.92 4.87
CA ALA A 114 8.72 -3.54 4.49
C ALA A 114 9.59 -2.83 5.53
N GLU A 115 9.33 -3.04 6.82
CA GLU A 115 10.16 -2.51 7.90
C GLU A 115 11.57 -3.12 7.86
N GLU A 116 11.69 -4.43 7.66
CA GLU A 116 13.00 -5.11 7.61
C GLU A 116 13.83 -4.67 6.40
N ALA A 117 13.23 -4.57 5.21
CA ALA A 117 13.95 -4.28 3.97
C ALA A 117 14.23 -2.78 3.75
N PHE A 118 13.31 -1.90 4.15
CA PHE A 118 13.42 -0.45 3.88
C PHE A 118 13.64 0.39 5.14
N GLY A 119 13.55 -0.22 6.33
CA GLY A 119 13.76 0.44 7.61
C GLY A 119 12.94 1.73 7.76
N PRO A 120 13.54 2.84 8.19
CA PRO A 120 12.83 4.10 8.42
C PRO A 120 12.30 4.77 7.14
N HIS A 121 12.67 4.26 5.96
CA HIS A 121 12.27 4.77 4.65
C HIS A 121 11.14 3.95 4.00
N ALA A 122 10.63 2.91 4.68
CA ALA A 122 9.47 2.16 4.22
C ALA A 122 8.31 3.08 3.80
N PHE A 123 7.80 2.84 2.58
CA PHE A 123 6.68 3.57 1.96
C PHE A 123 6.90 5.08 1.75
N ARG A 124 8.17 5.52 1.76
CA ARG A 124 8.56 6.92 1.54
C ARG A 124 9.42 7.01 0.31
N LYS A 125 9.34 8.13 -0.40
CA LYS A 125 10.35 8.44 -1.42
C LYS A 125 11.71 8.52 -0.77
N TYR A 126 12.71 7.93 -1.41
CA TYR A 126 14.07 7.88 -0.93
C TYR A 126 15.05 8.21 -2.06
N ARG A 127 15.99 9.11 -1.80
CA ARG A 127 17.13 9.38 -2.67
C ARG A 127 18.39 8.95 -1.94
N ARG A 128 19.42 8.54 -2.70
CA ARG A 128 20.71 8.11 -2.14
C ARG A 128 21.24 9.19 -1.19
N ASN A 129 21.67 8.78 0.00
CA ASN A 129 22.17 9.66 1.08
C ASN A 129 21.13 10.64 1.68
N GLN A 130 19.83 10.46 1.43
CA GLN A 130 18.79 11.32 1.99
C GLN A 130 18.61 11.04 3.50
N GLN A 131 19.02 11.99 4.34
CA GLN A 131 18.86 11.86 5.80
C GLN A 131 17.44 12.19 6.30
N ARG A 132 16.73 13.11 5.65
CA ARG A 132 15.38 13.52 6.07
C ARG A 132 14.32 12.56 5.54
N LYS A 133 13.44 12.06 6.39
CA LYS A 133 12.30 11.22 5.98
C LYS A 133 11.31 12.02 5.15
N SER A 134 11.04 11.59 3.92
CA SER A 134 9.90 12.11 3.15
C SER A 134 8.58 11.64 3.76
N PRO A 135 7.44 12.32 3.50
CA PRO A 135 6.12 11.85 3.92
C PRO A 135 5.80 10.45 3.36
N ILE A 136 4.91 9.71 4.03
CA ILE A 136 4.38 8.44 3.52
C ILE A 136 3.63 8.68 2.21
N ASN A 137 3.89 7.84 1.21
CA ASN A 137 3.22 7.90 -0.07
C ASN A 137 2.27 6.70 -0.22
N LYS A 138 0.96 6.97 -0.31
CA LYS A 138 -0.09 5.93 -0.40
C LYS A 138 0.04 5.03 -1.65
N ALA A 139 0.48 5.58 -2.78
CA ALA A 139 0.64 4.82 -4.03
C ALA A 139 1.90 3.94 -4.01
N LEU A 140 2.97 4.42 -3.38
CA LEU A 140 4.15 3.62 -3.12
C LEU A 140 3.85 2.52 -2.09
N PHE A 141 3.08 2.85 -1.04
CA PHE A 141 2.64 1.90 -0.02
C PHE A 141 1.97 0.68 -0.63
N GLU A 142 0.94 0.87 -1.45
CA GLU A 142 0.21 -0.25 -2.05
C GLU A 142 1.10 -1.08 -2.98
N ALA A 143 2.01 -0.46 -3.75
CA ALA A 143 2.90 -1.17 -4.66
C ALA A 143 3.93 -2.02 -3.90
N VAL A 144 4.53 -1.47 -2.84
CA VAL A 144 5.51 -2.18 -2.00
C VAL A 144 4.81 -3.27 -1.18
N ALA A 145 3.77 -2.91 -0.43
CA ALA A 145 3.13 -3.84 0.49
C ALA A 145 2.54 -5.05 -0.25
N VAL A 146 1.89 -4.86 -1.40
CA VAL A 146 1.30 -5.97 -2.17
C VAL A 146 2.37 -6.91 -2.72
N ASN A 147 3.50 -6.39 -3.21
CA ASN A 147 4.59 -7.23 -3.71
C ASN A 147 5.32 -7.99 -2.58
N LEU A 148 5.32 -7.47 -1.35
CA LEU A 148 5.88 -8.15 -0.18
C LEU A 148 4.93 -9.15 0.50
N ALA A 149 3.64 -9.10 0.17
CA ALA A 149 2.57 -9.79 0.90
C ALA A 149 2.65 -11.31 0.88
N SER A 150 3.36 -11.88 -0.10
CA SER A 150 3.46 -13.33 -0.31
C SER A 150 4.87 -13.87 -0.10
N LEU A 151 5.80 -13.06 0.42
CA LEU A 151 7.16 -13.52 0.68
C LEU A 151 7.19 -14.53 1.82
N GLY A 152 7.92 -15.62 1.59
CA GLY A 152 8.24 -16.60 2.63
C GLY A 152 9.34 -16.10 3.58
N ASP A 153 9.57 -16.83 4.67
CA ASP A 153 10.60 -16.50 5.66
C ASP A 153 12.00 -16.40 5.05
N ASP A 154 12.36 -17.35 4.18
CA ASP A 154 13.65 -17.38 3.47
C ASP A 154 13.84 -16.15 2.57
N GLU A 155 12.77 -15.71 1.89
CA GLU A 155 12.82 -14.53 1.01
C GLU A 155 12.99 -13.24 1.80
N ARG A 156 12.31 -13.13 2.95
CA ARG A 156 12.50 -11.99 3.85
C ARG A 156 13.91 -11.94 4.42
N GLU A 157 14.49 -13.09 4.79
CA GLU A 157 15.88 -13.15 5.24
C GLU A 157 16.84 -12.65 4.17
N VAL A 158 16.66 -13.10 2.92
CA VAL A 158 17.47 -12.64 1.78
C VAL A 158 17.35 -11.12 1.60
N LEU A 159 16.12 -10.57 1.62
CA LEU A 159 15.93 -9.13 1.48
C LEU A 159 16.56 -8.34 2.63
N ARG A 160 16.54 -8.87 3.86
CA ARG A 160 17.15 -8.22 5.04
C ARG A 160 18.67 -8.10 4.89
N GLN A 161 19.30 -9.02 4.17
CA GLN A 161 20.75 -9.05 3.94
C GLN A 161 21.15 -8.30 2.65
N THR A 162 20.19 -7.88 1.84
CA THR A 162 20.42 -7.18 0.57
C THR A 162 20.25 -5.67 0.75
N ASP A 163 21.03 -4.86 0.02
CA ASP A 163 20.88 -3.40 0.04
C ASP A 163 19.71 -2.94 -0.85
N VAL A 164 18.50 -3.26 -0.39
CA VAL A 164 17.25 -2.89 -1.09
C VAL A 164 17.09 -1.38 -1.19
N LEU A 165 17.66 -0.60 -0.26
CA LEU A 165 17.55 0.86 -0.26
C LEU A 165 18.36 1.50 -1.39
N ASP A 166 19.53 0.97 -1.73
CA ASP A 166 20.32 1.49 -2.84
C ASP A 166 19.61 1.25 -4.19
N ALA A 167 19.13 0.02 -4.42
CA ALA A 167 18.32 -0.31 -5.59
C ALA A 167 17.03 0.53 -5.65
N PHE A 168 16.42 0.81 -4.50
CA PHE A 168 15.24 1.66 -4.43
C PHE A 168 15.54 3.13 -4.72
N ALA A 169 16.71 3.63 -4.32
CA ALA A 169 17.16 4.97 -4.68
C ALA A 169 17.35 5.10 -6.20
N GLU A 170 17.91 4.08 -6.85
CA GLU A 170 18.05 4.02 -8.31
C GLU A 170 16.68 3.99 -9.00
N LEU A 171 15.74 3.18 -8.51
CA LEU A 171 14.38 3.16 -9.04
C LEU A 171 13.69 4.54 -8.94
N MET A 172 13.96 5.32 -7.90
CA MET A 172 13.39 6.68 -7.83
C MET A 172 13.91 7.59 -8.95
N GLU A 173 15.07 7.31 -9.56
CA GLU A 173 15.63 8.10 -10.68
C GLU A 173 14.88 7.86 -12.00
N ASP A 174 14.13 6.75 -12.12
CA ASP A 174 13.18 6.55 -13.20
C ASP A 174 12.03 7.57 -13.09
N VAL A 175 12.03 8.53 -14.00
CA VAL A 175 11.05 9.62 -14.08
C VAL A 175 9.62 9.11 -14.23
N GLU A 176 9.42 8.02 -14.97
CA GLU A 176 8.09 7.44 -15.18
C GLU A 176 7.61 6.70 -13.94
N PHE A 177 8.51 6.03 -13.21
CA PHE A 177 8.19 5.48 -11.90
C PHE A 177 7.82 6.58 -10.89
N GLU A 178 8.66 7.63 -10.77
CA GLU A 178 8.43 8.75 -9.86
C GLU A 178 7.05 9.37 -10.12
N ARG A 179 6.73 9.64 -11.39
CA ARG A 179 5.42 10.16 -11.79
C ARG A 179 4.28 9.22 -11.46
N ALA A 180 4.48 7.92 -11.57
CA ALA A 180 3.48 6.89 -11.29
C ALA A 180 3.07 6.82 -9.80
N ILE A 181 3.94 7.28 -8.89
CA ILE A 181 3.64 7.40 -7.45
C ILE A 181 3.31 8.83 -7.00
N SER A 182 3.51 9.85 -7.84
CA SER A 182 3.35 11.27 -7.48
C SER A 182 2.00 11.87 -7.88
N VAL A 183 1.58 11.69 -9.14
CA VAL A 183 0.47 12.46 -9.72
C VAL A 183 -0.45 11.53 -10.49
N GLY A 184 -1.77 11.69 -10.34
CA GLY A 184 -2.76 10.90 -11.09
C GLY A 184 -2.59 9.39 -10.85
N THR A 185 -2.31 9.00 -9.62
CA THR A 185 -1.91 7.63 -9.24
C THR A 185 -3.00 6.57 -9.46
N GLY A 186 -4.25 7.01 -9.68
CA GLY A 186 -5.37 6.15 -10.10
C GLY A 186 -5.38 5.80 -11.60
N ASP A 187 -4.50 6.36 -12.43
CA ASP A 187 -4.39 5.95 -13.83
C ASP A 187 -3.88 4.51 -13.95
N ALA A 188 -4.53 3.70 -14.80
CA ALA A 188 -4.22 2.27 -14.89
C ALA A 188 -2.81 1.96 -15.44
N ARG A 189 -2.24 2.82 -16.29
CA ARG A 189 -0.85 2.63 -16.76
C ARG A 189 0.13 2.92 -15.63
N LYS A 190 -0.13 3.96 -14.84
CA LYS A 190 0.67 4.29 -13.65
C LYS A 190 0.56 3.22 -12.57
N VAL A 191 -0.62 2.63 -12.39
CA VAL A 191 -0.83 1.46 -11.51
C VAL A 191 0.09 0.33 -11.95
N ARG A 192 -0.01 -0.14 -13.20
CA ARG A 192 0.87 -1.20 -13.69
C ARG A 192 2.35 -0.86 -13.53
N LYS A 193 2.77 0.32 -14.01
CA LYS A 193 4.17 0.76 -13.94
C LYS A 193 4.75 0.70 -12.53
N ARG A 194 4.06 1.22 -11.50
CA ARG A 194 4.61 1.22 -10.14
C ARG A 194 4.66 -0.17 -9.51
N PHE A 195 3.67 -1.02 -9.80
CA PHE A 195 3.64 -2.39 -9.27
C PHE A 195 4.70 -3.26 -9.94
N ASP A 196 4.83 -3.16 -11.27
CA ASP A 196 5.80 -3.92 -12.06
C ASP A 196 7.23 -3.53 -11.70
N ALA A 197 7.52 -2.23 -11.57
CA ALA A 197 8.86 -1.77 -11.24
C ALA A 197 9.28 -2.15 -9.82
N VAL A 198 8.36 -2.10 -8.85
CA VAL A 198 8.65 -2.59 -7.49
C VAL A 198 8.84 -4.10 -7.47
N LYS A 199 8.05 -4.84 -8.25
CA LYS A 199 8.21 -6.29 -8.40
C LYS A 199 9.59 -6.64 -8.95
N GLU A 200 9.99 -6.01 -10.05
CA GLU A 200 11.28 -6.22 -10.70
C GLU A 200 12.46 -5.90 -9.76
N LEU A 201 12.36 -4.81 -8.99
CA LEU A 201 13.35 -4.47 -7.97
C LEU A 201 13.49 -5.58 -6.93
N LEU A 202 12.38 -6.08 -6.39
CA LEU A 202 12.40 -7.12 -5.35
C LEU A 202 12.89 -8.46 -5.89
N GLU A 203 12.49 -8.84 -7.11
CA GLU A 203 12.97 -10.06 -7.78
C GLU A 203 14.48 -10.01 -8.03
N THR A 204 15.00 -8.84 -8.44
CA THR A 204 16.44 -8.61 -8.62
C THR A 204 17.18 -8.74 -7.29
N ALA A 205 16.72 -8.05 -6.24
CA ALA A 205 17.32 -8.12 -4.91
C ALA A 205 17.35 -9.56 -4.36
N LEU A 206 16.26 -10.32 -4.54
CA LEU A 206 16.20 -11.72 -4.13
C LEU A 206 17.20 -12.61 -4.90
N SER A 207 17.36 -12.37 -6.20
CA SER A 207 18.29 -13.12 -7.05
C SER A 207 19.75 -12.85 -6.66
N GLU A 208 20.10 -11.59 -6.42
CA GLU A 208 21.45 -11.17 -6.03
C GLU A 208 21.82 -11.70 -4.64
N GLY A 209 20.92 -11.55 -3.65
CA GLY A 209 21.17 -12.03 -2.29
C GLY A 209 21.35 -13.54 -2.20
N ARG A 210 20.61 -14.33 -3.00
CA ARG A 210 20.80 -15.79 -3.11
C ARG A 210 22.13 -16.17 -3.76
N SER A 211 22.63 -15.36 -4.69
CA SER A 211 23.90 -15.59 -5.37
C SER A 211 25.12 -15.22 -4.49
N GLY A 212 24.96 -14.21 -3.63
CA GLY A 212 25.99 -13.78 -2.68
C GLY A 212 26.14 -14.70 -1.46
N ALA A 213 25.07 -15.37 -1.02
CA ALA A 213 25.10 -16.30 0.13
C ALA A 213 25.81 -17.64 -0.15
N GLY A 214 26.23 -17.89 -1.40
CA GLY A 214 26.95 -19.09 -1.83
C GLY A 214 28.48 -18.96 -1.90
N GLN A 215 29.05 -17.82 -1.46
CA GLN A 215 30.50 -17.57 -1.33
C GLN A 215 30.87 -17.38 0.14
#